data_AF-A0AAN9RRP8-F1
#
_entry.id   AF-A0AAN9RRP8-F1
#
_cell.length_a   1.000
_cell.length_b   1.000
_cell.length_c   1.000
_cell.angle_alpha   90.00
_cell.angle_beta   90.00
_cell.angle_gamma   90.00
#
_symmetry.space_group_name_H-M   'P 1'
#
loop_
_entity.id
_entity.type
_entity.pdbx_description
1 polymer ?
#
loop_
_entity_poly.entity_id
_entity_poly.type
_entity_poly.pdbx_seq_one_letter_code
_entity_poly.pdbx_strand_id
1 'polypeptide(L)'
;MNVRYLVKVTYWWVLSVWKSLVLKLSLLVLNAPLLVLNASLLVLNASLLVLKVSLLGLKVTVAEGIALVAPDTSPTSIALLRYVREKGVLMEPHPSKLVGSTGSGNQFFDFDMLAKIIVLVITNLNKVIDVNYYLIENSKRSNLWHIPIGIGVQGLNDTFILFGMAFDSPEAQQLNKEKFETIYYHALKTSCDLATKEGPYETYTSSPVSKGVLQPDMWGVTPSKRWDWGALREMIFGECFGMSIYHIKHHKWNHESMV
;
A
#
# COMPACT_ATOMS: atom_id res chain seq x y z
N MET A 1 28.30 -3.27 96.09
CA MET A 1 27.60 -3.22 94.79
C MET A 1 27.30 -4.63 94.31
N ASN A 2 26.05 -4.92 93.95
CA ASN A 2 25.53 -6.28 93.80
C ASN A 2 25.82 -6.82 92.38
N VAL A 3 26.73 -7.79 92.25
CA VAL A 3 27.25 -8.34 90.98
C VAL A 3 26.13 -8.83 90.05
N ARG A 4 25.01 -9.31 90.60
CA ARG A 4 23.82 -9.72 89.84
C ARG A 4 23.18 -8.59 89.01
N TYR A 5 23.28 -7.35 89.45
CA TYR A 5 22.68 -6.21 88.74
C TYR A 5 23.52 -5.84 87.51
N LEU A 6 24.85 -5.88 87.63
CA LEU A 6 25.76 -5.59 86.52
C LEU A 6 25.59 -6.59 85.37
N VAL A 7 25.46 -7.89 85.69
CA VAL A 7 25.25 -8.96 84.70
C VAL A 7 23.92 -8.80 83.95
N LYS A 8 22.86 -8.36 84.63
CA LYS A 8 21.56 -8.10 83.98
C LYS A 8 21.62 -6.92 83.03
N VAL A 9 22.33 -5.84 83.40
CA VAL A 9 22.46 -4.64 82.57
C VAL A 9 23.29 -4.94 81.31
N THR A 10 24.40 -5.67 81.44
CA THR A 10 25.22 -6.04 80.27
C THR A 10 24.48 -7.00 79.36
N TYR A 11 23.74 -7.97 79.89
CA TYR A 11 22.91 -8.87 79.09
C TYR A 11 21.80 -8.13 78.32
N TRP A 12 21.12 -7.19 78.97
CA TRP A 12 20.10 -6.37 78.30
C TRP A 12 20.68 -5.47 77.22
N TRP A 13 21.86 -4.90 77.46
CA TRP A 13 22.55 -4.08 76.47
C TRP A 13 22.97 -4.90 75.25
N VAL A 14 23.56 -6.08 75.45
CA VAL A 14 23.91 -7.01 74.37
C VAL A 14 22.67 -7.46 73.60
N LEU A 15 21.57 -7.78 74.28
CA LEU A 15 20.32 -8.19 73.63
C LEU A 15 19.69 -7.07 72.81
N SER A 16 19.78 -5.81 73.27
CA SER A 16 19.30 -4.63 72.55
C SER A 16 20.12 -4.38 71.28
N VAL A 17 21.45 -4.46 71.37
CA VAL A 17 22.36 -4.33 70.23
C VAL A 17 22.13 -5.47 69.24
N TRP A 18 21.97 -6.71 69.72
CA TRP A 18 21.65 -7.87 68.87
C TRP A 18 20.33 -7.67 68.12
N LYS A 19 19.24 -7.32 68.82
CA LYS A 19 17.94 -7.06 68.19
C LYS A 19 18.01 -5.97 67.12
N SER A 20 18.75 -4.89 67.38
CA SER A 20 18.97 -3.82 66.40
C SER A 20 19.75 -4.30 65.17
N LEU A 21 20.80 -5.11 65.37
CA LEU A 21 21.60 -5.65 64.28
C LEU A 21 20.80 -6.62 63.41
N VAL A 22 20.02 -7.51 64.03
CA VAL A 22 19.15 -8.46 63.32
C VAL A 22 18.07 -7.73 62.53
N LEU A 23 17.43 -6.69 63.10
CA LEU A 23 16.46 -5.90 62.34
C LEU A 23 17.08 -5.22 61.12
N LYS A 24 18.28 -4.65 61.27
CA LYS A 24 19.00 -3.99 60.15
C LYS A 24 19.40 -5.00 59.07
N LEU A 25 19.86 -6.18 59.46
CA LEU A 25 20.17 -7.27 58.53
C LEU A 25 18.91 -7.76 57.79
N SER A 26 17.80 -7.95 58.50
CA SER A 26 16.51 -8.34 57.89
C SER A 26 15.98 -7.29 56.91
N LEU A 27 16.09 -5.99 57.24
CA LEU A 27 15.74 -4.90 56.33
C LEU A 27 16.61 -4.89 55.06
N LEU A 28 17.90 -5.20 55.18
CA LEU A 28 18.82 -5.28 54.05
C LEU A 28 18.47 -6.44 53.12
N VAL A 29 18.12 -7.59 53.69
CA VAL A 29 17.67 -8.78 52.94
C VAL A 29 16.34 -8.53 52.22
N LEU A 30 15.43 -7.72 52.79
CA LEU A 30 14.17 -7.34 52.14
C LEU A 30 14.32 -6.26 51.05
N ASN A 31 15.30 -5.38 51.15
CA ASN A 31 15.50 -4.30 50.15
C ASN A 31 16.15 -4.78 48.84
N ALA A 32 16.99 -5.82 48.91
CA ALA A 32 17.64 -6.40 47.74
C ALA A 32 16.64 -6.89 46.65
N PRO A 33 15.59 -7.68 46.95
CA PRO A 33 14.63 -8.12 45.94
C PRO A 33 13.79 -6.97 45.37
N LEU A 34 13.52 -5.91 46.15
CA LEU A 34 12.81 -4.72 45.68
C LEU A 34 13.59 -3.99 44.57
N LEU A 35 14.92 -3.92 44.69
CA LEU A 35 15.79 -3.32 43.67
C LEU A 35 15.80 -4.16 42.38
N VAL A 36 15.81 -5.49 42.50
CA VAL A 36 15.75 -6.40 41.35
C VAL A 36 14.41 -6.28 40.60
N LEU A 37 13.31 -6.15 41.34
CA LEU A 37 11.98 -5.89 40.78
C LEU A 37 11.92 -4.54 40.03
N ASN A 38 12.46 -3.47 40.62
CA ASN A 38 12.50 -2.15 39.96
C ASN A 38 13.36 -2.15 38.69
N ALA A 39 14.51 -2.82 38.71
CA ALA A 39 15.35 -2.96 37.53
C ALA A 39 14.64 -3.75 36.41
N SER A 40 13.94 -4.83 36.76
CA SER A 40 13.16 -5.63 35.79
C SER A 40 12.04 -4.81 35.15
N LEU A 41 11.37 -3.96 35.93
CA LEU A 41 10.30 -3.08 35.45
C LEU A 41 10.82 -2.01 34.48
N LEU A 42 12.04 -1.50 34.71
CA LEU A 42 12.74 -0.58 33.80
C LEU A 42 13.05 -1.24 32.44
N VAL A 43 13.55 -2.48 32.45
CA VAL A 43 13.84 -3.23 31.21
C VAL A 43 12.54 -3.49 30.41
N LEU A 44 11.45 -3.80 31.10
CA LEU A 44 10.14 -4.01 30.48
C LEU A 44 9.61 -2.71 29.85
N ASN A 45 9.72 -1.58 30.54
CA ASN A 45 9.32 -0.27 30.03
C ASN A 45 10.16 0.17 28.81
N ALA A 46 11.47 -0.08 28.84
CA ALA A 46 12.35 0.20 27.69
C ALA A 46 11.97 -0.66 26.47
N SER A 47 11.67 -1.94 26.67
CA SER A 47 11.23 -2.84 25.60
C SER A 47 9.90 -2.40 24.99
N LEU A 48 8.97 -1.93 25.82
CA LEU A 48 7.68 -1.38 25.40
C LEU A 48 7.85 -0.07 24.59
N LEU A 49 8.85 0.75 24.93
CA LEU A 49 9.18 1.96 24.19
C LEU A 49 9.75 1.63 22.79
N VAL A 50 10.65 0.65 22.69
CA VAL A 50 11.19 0.18 21.40
C VAL A 50 10.07 -0.33 20.51
N LEU A 51 9.13 -1.12 21.06
CA LEU A 51 7.94 -1.57 20.33
C LEU A 51 7.05 -0.41 19.86
N LYS A 52 6.85 0.63 20.69
CA LYS A 52 6.08 1.83 20.31
C LYS A 52 6.76 2.63 19.19
N VAL A 53 8.09 2.79 19.24
CA VAL A 53 8.86 3.49 18.21
C VAL A 53 8.81 2.72 16.89
N SER A 54 8.95 1.38 16.92
CA SER A 54 8.82 0.54 15.72
C SER A 54 7.41 0.62 15.10
N LEU A 55 6.36 0.66 15.93
CA LEU A 55 4.97 0.84 15.46
C LEU A 55 4.72 2.23 14.88
N LEU A 56 5.33 3.28 15.44
CA LEU A 56 5.26 4.65 14.90
C LEU A 56 6.01 4.77 13.57
N GLY A 57 7.19 4.16 13.45
CA GLY A 57 7.93 4.07 12.18
C GLY A 57 7.11 3.38 11.10
N LEU A 58 6.43 2.27 11.45
CA LEU A 58 5.52 1.59 10.54
C LEU A 58 4.33 2.48 10.12
N LYS A 59 3.76 3.26 11.04
CA LYS A 59 2.66 4.18 10.74
C LYS A 59 3.07 5.36 9.85
N VAL A 60 4.25 5.95 10.05
CA VAL A 60 4.73 7.09 9.25
C VAL A 60 5.03 6.66 7.82
N THR A 61 5.72 5.54 7.64
CA THR A 61 6.08 5.01 6.31
C THR A 61 4.84 4.59 5.50
N VAL A 62 3.79 4.12 6.18
CA VAL A 62 2.51 3.74 5.57
C VAL A 62 1.61 4.97 5.32
N ALA A 63 1.59 5.96 6.21
CA ALA A 63 0.72 7.14 6.09
C ALA A 63 1.16 8.08 4.95
N GLU A 64 2.46 8.29 4.74
CA GLU A 64 2.95 9.18 3.68
C GLU A 64 2.81 8.58 2.27
N GLY A 65 2.81 7.25 2.14
CA GLY A 65 2.57 6.55 0.87
C GLY A 65 1.09 6.34 0.53
N ILE A 66 0.22 6.26 1.53
CA ILE A 66 -1.22 5.97 1.36
C ILE A 66 -2.08 7.26 1.35
N ALA A 67 -1.63 8.39 1.89
CA ALA A 67 -2.49 9.60 1.97
C ALA A 67 -3.00 10.17 0.62
N LEU A 68 -2.48 9.72 -0.53
CA LEU A 68 -3.03 10.06 -1.86
C LEU A 68 -3.96 8.98 -2.46
N VAL A 69 -4.06 7.80 -1.84
CA VAL A 69 -4.99 6.72 -2.19
C VAL A 69 -5.85 6.47 -0.96
N ALA A 70 -7.10 6.94 -0.98
CA ALA A 70 -8.02 6.91 0.15
C ALA A 70 -7.99 5.59 0.96
N PRO A 71 -8.17 5.65 2.30
CA PRO A 71 -7.92 4.57 3.28
C PRO A 71 -8.75 3.28 3.08
N ASP A 72 -9.63 3.26 2.09
CA ASP A 72 -10.65 2.27 1.83
C ASP A 72 -10.46 1.51 0.49
N THR A 73 -9.43 1.83 -0.30
CA THR A 73 -9.10 1.09 -1.53
C THR A 73 -7.83 0.27 -1.40
N SER A 74 -7.89 -1.02 -1.79
CA SER A 74 -6.68 -1.85 -1.86
C SER A 74 -5.68 -1.24 -2.86
N PRO A 75 -4.35 -1.30 -2.60
CA PRO A 75 -3.34 -0.63 -3.41
C PRO A 75 -3.28 -1.12 -4.87
N THR A 76 -3.98 -2.21 -5.20
CA THR A 76 -4.04 -2.84 -6.52
C THR A 76 -5.34 -2.57 -7.29
N SER A 77 -6.34 -1.91 -6.68
CA SER A 77 -7.66 -1.74 -7.26
C SER A 77 -8.10 -0.28 -7.38
N ILE A 78 -8.41 0.17 -8.59
CA ILE A 78 -8.93 1.51 -8.85
C ILE A 78 -10.47 1.50 -8.81
N ALA A 79 -11.07 2.26 -7.89
CA ALA A 79 -12.53 2.42 -7.80
C ALA A 79 -13.04 3.43 -8.85
N LEU A 80 -13.68 2.94 -9.92
CA LEU A 80 -14.10 3.74 -11.07
C LEU A 80 -15.19 4.76 -10.76
N LEU A 81 -16.01 4.49 -9.73
CA LEU A 81 -17.10 5.36 -9.29
C LEU A 81 -16.63 6.79 -8.99
N ARG A 82 -15.40 6.94 -8.49
CA ARG A 82 -14.85 8.23 -8.04
C ARG A 82 -14.52 9.19 -9.20
N TYR A 83 -14.51 8.71 -10.44
CA TYR A 83 -14.16 9.52 -11.62
C TYR A 83 -15.40 9.97 -12.41
N VAL A 84 -16.60 9.62 -11.97
CA VAL A 84 -17.85 10.18 -12.52
C VAL A 84 -18.06 11.57 -11.91
N ARG A 85 -18.13 12.60 -12.75
CA ARG A 85 -18.36 13.98 -12.34
C ARG A 85 -19.62 14.57 -12.96
N GLU A 86 -20.23 15.52 -12.25
CA GLU A 86 -21.31 16.37 -12.79
C GLU A 86 -20.75 17.70 -13.31
N LYS A 87 -21.26 18.17 -14.46
CA LYS A 87 -20.95 19.51 -15.00
C LYS A 87 -21.54 20.58 -14.08
N GLY A 88 -20.69 21.45 -13.54
CA GLY A 88 -21.10 22.70 -12.88
C GLY A 88 -21.03 22.73 -11.35
N VAL A 89 -20.54 21.67 -10.68
CA VAL A 89 -20.39 21.65 -9.20
C VAL A 89 -18.92 21.81 -8.82
N LEU A 90 -18.61 22.85 -8.03
CA LEU A 90 -17.33 23.03 -7.35
C LEU A 90 -17.17 21.97 -6.25
N MET A 91 -15.96 21.42 -6.15
CA MET A 91 -15.58 20.30 -5.28
C MET A 91 -16.15 20.43 -3.86
N GLU A 92 -17.01 19.50 -3.47
CA GLU A 92 -17.30 19.18 -2.07
C GLU A 92 -16.85 17.74 -1.78
N PRO A 93 -16.19 17.47 -0.64
CA PRO A 93 -15.76 16.14 -0.28
C PRO A 93 -16.99 15.31 0.14
N HIS A 94 -17.42 14.47 -0.81
CA HIS A 94 -18.41 13.40 -0.68
C HIS A 94 -19.83 13.81 -0.22
N PRO A 95 -20.81 13.48 -1.05
CA PRO A 95 -22.02 12.87 -0.55
C PRO A 95 -22.24 11.48 -1.18
N SER A 96 -22.26 10.48 -0.30
CA SER A 96 -22.91 9.21 -0.52
C SER A 96 -24.41 9.44 -0.77
N LYS A 97 -24.81 9.62 -2.03
CA LYS A 97 -26.21 9.58 -2.44
C LYS A 97 -26.34 8.99 -3.84
N LEU A 98 -26.47 7.66 -3.90
CA LEU A 98 -27.00 6.98 -5.07
C LEU A 98 -28.53 7.07 -5.01
N VAL A 99 -29.11 8.02 -5.72
CA VAL A 99 -30.56 8.11 -5.92
C VAL A 99 -30.86 8.10 -7.40
N GLY A 100 -31.60 7.08 -7.82
CA GLY A 100 -32.53 7.04 -8.96
C GLY A 100 -32.15 7.87 -10.18
N SER A 101 -31.46 7.23 -11.12
CA SER A 101 -31.29 7.68 -12.51
C SER A 101 -32.61 8.18 -13.10
N THR A 102 -32.67 9.49 -13.38
CA THR A 102 -33.52 10.16 -14.39
C THR A 102 -33.07 11.63 -14.49
N GLY A 103 -31.81 11.84 -14.90
CA GLY A 103 -31.23 13.20 -14.99
C GLY A 103 -29.81 13.29 -15.56
N SER A 104 -29.31 12.26 -16.26
CA SER A 104 -27.89 12.10 -16.66
C SER A 104 -27.47 12.96 -17.86
N GLY A 105 -28.01 14.17 -18.02
CA GLY A 105 -27.60 15.08 -19.11
C GLY A 105 -26.22 15.74 -18.87
N ASN A 106 -25.75 15.74 -17.61
CA ASN A 106 -24.60 16.53 -17.18
C ASN A 106 -23.44 15.72 -16.58
N GLN A 107 -23.48 14.39 -16.60
CA GLN A 107 -22.39 13.58 -16.04
C GLN A 107 -21.33 13.23 -17.09
N PHE A 108 -20.05 13.30 -16.74
CA PHE A 108 -18.94 12.91 -17.59
C PHE A 108 -17.89 12.10 -16.81
N PHE A 109 -17.11 11.30 -17.54
CA PHE A 109 -16.02 10.51 -16.95
C PHE A 109 -14.70 11.28 -17.09
N ASP A 110 -14.02 11.52 -15.96
CA ASP A 110 -12.77 12.28 -15.89
C ASP A 110 -11.56 11.37 -16.14
N PHE A 111 -11.13 11.29 -17.41
CA PHE A 111 -9.98 10.48 -17.83
C PHE A 111 -8.63 11.04 -17.38
N ASP A 112 -8.51 12.36 -17.22
CA ASP A 112 -7.26 13.01 -16.79
C ASP A 112 -6.98 12.72 -15.32
N MET A 113 -8.02 12.72 -14.49
CA MET A 113 -7.90 12.32 -13.10
C MET A 113 -7.54 10.84 -12.97
N LEU A 114 -8.16 9.98 -13.79
CA LEU A 114 -7.81 8.55 -13.84
C LEU A 114 -6.32 8.37 -14.19
N ALA A 115 -5.83 9.08 -15.21
CA ALA A 115 -4.43 9.07 -15.62
C ALA A 115 -3.48 9.41 -14.46
N LYS A 116 -3.76 10.47 -13.71
CA LYS A 116 -2.96 10.89 -12.54
C LYS A 116 -2.89 9.81 -11.46
N ILE A 117 -4.01 9.15 -11.19
CA ILE A 117 -4.05 8.07 -10.18
C ILE A 117 -3.32 6.83 -10.66
N ILE A 118 -3.38 6.48 -11.94
CA ILE A 118 -2.62 5.35 -12.50
C ILE A 118 -1.12 5.53 -12.28
N VAL A 119 -0.59 6.74 -12.52
CA VAL A 119 0.84 7.06 -12.28
C VAL A 119 1.22 6.77 -10.82
N LEU A 120 0.39 7.20 -9.89
CA LEU A 120 0.61 6.99 -8.46
C LEU A 120 0.54 5.50 -8.08
N VAL A 121 -0.49 4.79 -8.54
CA VAL A 121 -0.68 3.36 -8.27
C VAL A 121 0.52 2.56 -8.76
N ILE A 122 1.04 2.84 -9.95
CA ILE A 122 2.17 2.12 -10.51
C ILE A 122 3.45 2.39 -9.74
N THR A 123 3.71 3.65 -9.40
CA THR A 123 4.88 4.02 -8.59
C THR A 123 4.84 3.31 -7.24
N ASN A 124 3.66 3.21 -6.64
CA ASN A 124 3.49 2.52 -5.36
C ASN A 124 3.65 1.00 -5.51
N LEU A 125 3.08 0.38 -6.55
CA LEU A 125 3.20 -1.06 -6.77
C LEU A 125 4.64 -1.47 -7.11
N ASN A 126 5.41 -0.64 -7.81
CA ASN A 126 6.83 -0.86 -8.03
C ASN A 126 7.59 -0.92 -6.70
N LYS A 127 7.37 0.06 -5.81
CA LYS A 127 7.98 0.09 -4.47
C LYS A 127 7.57 -1.09 -3.60
N VAL A 128 6.34 -1.59 -3.73
CA VAL A 128 5.89 -2.78 -2.99
C VAL A 128 6.74 -4.00 -3.36
N ILE A 129 7.16 -4.15 -4.63
CA ILE A 129 7.97 -5.29 -5.05
C ILE A 129 9.32 -5.33 -4.32
N ASP A 130 9.94 -4.17 -4.11
CA ASP A 130 11.22 -4.02 -3.41
C ASP A 130 11.11 -4.27 -1.89
N VAL A 131 10.04 -3.76 -1.28
CA VAL A 131 9.84 -3.83 0.18
C VAL A 131 9.23 -5.17 0.61
N ASN A 132 8.62 -5.92 -0.32
CA ASN A 132 7.93 -7.16 -0.01
C ASN A 132 8.87 -8.23 0.59
N TYR A 133 8.40 -8.91 1.63
CA TYR A 133 9.12 -10.02 2.22
C TYR A 133 8.77 -11.34 1.53
N TYR A 134 9.74 -11.92 0.83
CA TYR A 134 9.56 -13.18 0.12
C TYR A 134 10.00 -14.37 0.99
N LEU A 135 9.06 -15.28 1.27
CA LEU A 135 9.32 -16.51 2.03
C LEU A 135 10.10 -17.57 1.23
N ILE A 136 10.03 -17.50 -0.12
CA ILE A 136 10.62 -18.48 -1.03
C ILE A 136 11.49 -17.73 -2.04
N GLU A 137 12.74 -18.17 -2.20
CA GLU A 137 13.71 -17.51 -3.08
C GLU A 137 13.28 -17.54 -4.55
N ASN A 138 12.64 -18.62 -5.01
CA ASN A 138 12.11 -18.70 -6.38
C ASN A 138 11.06 -17.61 -6.67
N SER A 139 10.22 -17.28 -5.68
CA SER A 139 9.20 -16.22 -5.81
C SER A 139 9.86 -14.84 -5.88
N LYS A 140 10.86 -14.60 -5.02
CA LYS A 140 11.67 -13.37 -5.04
C LYS A 140 12.34 -13.17 -6.39
N ARG A 141 13.04 -14.20 -6.88
CA ARG A 141 13.74 -14.18 -8.15
C ARG A 141 12.79 -13.89 -9.31
N SER A 142 11.65 -14.57 -9.38
CA SER A 142 10.62 -14.34 -10.40
C SER A 142 10.09 -12.91 -10.38
N ASN A 143 9.77 -12.37 -9.21
CA ASN A 143 9.24 -11.01 -9.09
C ASN A 143 10.28 -9.95 -9.45
N LEU A 144 11.53 -10.08 -9.01
CA LEU A 144 12.58 -9.10 -9.33
C LEU A 144 12.98 -9.13 -10.81
N TRP A 145 12.95 -10.30 -11.44
CA TRP A 145 13.31 -10.46 -12.85
C TRP A 145 12.31 -9.93 -13.84
N HIS A 146 11.02 -10.03 -13.51
CA HIS A 146 9.93 -9.65 -14.41
C HIS A 146 9.20 -8.37 -13.95
N ILE A 147 9.30 -8.01 -12.67
CA ILE A 147 8.59 -6.91 -12.01
C ILE A 147 7.11 -6.88 -12.46
N PRO A 148 6.36 -7.98 -12.30
CA PRO A 148 5.02 -8.07 -12.81
C PRO A 148 4.06 -7.26 -11.92
N ILE A 149 3.34 -6.32 -12.54
CA ILE A 149 2.31 -5.53 -11.86
C ILE A 149 0.94 -5.80 -12.48
N GLY A 150 -0.03 -6.11 -11.61
CA GLY A 150 -1.44 -6.26 -11.97
C GLY A 150 -2.27 -5.10 -11.41
N ILE A 151 -3.01 -4.42 -12.28
CA ILE A 151 -3.93 -3.34 -11.90
C ILE A 151 -5.36 -3.81 -12.19
N GLY A 152 -6.19 -3.83 -11.15
CA GLY A 152 -7.61 -4.13 -11.25
C GLY A 152 -8.48 -2.89 -11.18
N VAL A 153 -9.73 -3.01 -11.66
CA VAL A 153 -10.77 -1.98 -11.49
C VAL A 153 -11.92 -2.53 -10.65
N GLN A 154 -12.51 -1.67 -9.83
CA GLN A 154 -13.68 -1.97 -9.02
C GLN A 154 -14.78 -0.94 -9.31
N GLY A 155 -16.04 -1.32 -9.08
CA GLY A 155 -17.19 -0.43 -9.27
C GLY A 155 -17.53 -0.13 -10.72
N LEU A 156 -17.20 -1.05 -11.65
CA LEU A 156 -17.54 -0.89 -13.07
C LEU A 156 -19.06 -0.82 -13.28
N ASN A 157 -19.79 -1.73 -12.64
CA ASN A 157 -21.25 -1.78 -12.72
C ASN A 157 -21.89 -0.53 -12.10
N ASP A 158 -21.43 -0.14 -10.91
CA ASP A 158 -21.92 1.07 -10.23
C ASP A 158 -21.68 2.34 -11.08
N THR A 159 -20.57 2.38 -11.83
CA THR A 159 -20.30 3.46 -12.76
C THR A 159 -21.33 3.51 -13.88
N PHE A 160 -21.75 2.37 -14.45
CA PHE A 160 -22.77 2.35 -15.49
C PHE A 160 -24.15 2.72 -14.94
N ILE A 161 -24.47 2.30 -13.72
CA ILE A 161 -25.70 2.69 -13.02
C ILE A 161 -25.75 4.21 -12.81
N LEU A 162 -24.64 4.85 -12.43
CA LEU A 162 -24.56 6.31 -12.29
C LEU A 162 -24.86 7.03 -13.60
N PHE A 163 -24.27 6.57 -14.71
CA PHE A 163 -24.54 7.14 -16.01
C PHE A 163 -25.94 6.81 -16.55
N GLY A 164 -26.66 5.88 -15.92
CA GLY A 164 -27.94 5.38 -16.41
C GLY A 164 -27.82 4.54 -17.68
N MET A 165 -26.67 3.90 -17.90
CA MET A 165 -26.42 3.04 -19.06
C MET A 165 -26.66 1.58 -18.71
N ALA A 166 -27.29 0.83 -19.62
CA ALA A 166 -27.38 -0.62 -19.50
C ALA A 166 -26.00 -1.26 -19.74
N PHE A 167 -25.71 -2.38 -19.06
CA PHE A 167 -24.38 -3.00 -19.12
C PHE A 167 -24.01 -3.49 -20.53
N ASP A 168 -25.00 -3.95 -21.28
CA ASP A 168 -24.93 -4.45 -22.65
C ASP A 168 -25.02 -3.34 -23.71
N SER A 169 -25.27 -2.10 -23.30
CA SER A 169 -25.42 -0.97 -24.24
C SER A 169 -24.13 -0.69 -25.01
N PRO A 170 -24.22 -0.25 -26.28
CA PRO A 170 -23.04 0.10 -27.07
C PRO A 170 -22.26 1.27 -26.44
N GLU A 171 -22.93 2.18 -25.73
CA GLU A 171 -22.30 3.28 -25.00
C GLU A 171 -21.46 2.77 -23.82
N ALA A 172 -21.98 1.82 -23.03
CA ALA A 172 -21.23 1.21 -21.93
C ALA A 172 -20.01 0.43 -22.44
N GLN A 173 -20.16 -0.30 -23.54
CA GLN A 173 -19.07 -1.01 -24.22
C GLN A 173 -17.97 -0.04 -24.68
N GLN A 174 -18.35 1.07 -25.29
CA GLN A 174 -17.40 2.09 -25.75
C GLN A 174 -16.67 2.75 -24.57
N LEU A 175 -17.41 3.14 -23.52
CA LEU A 175 -16.81 3.71 -22.31
C LEU A 175 -15.85 2.71 -21.64
N ASN A 176 -16.17 1.42 -21.66
CA ASN A 176 -15.32 0.38 -21.11
C ASN A 176 -13.98 0.28 -21.88
N LYS A 177 -14.04 0.29 -23.23
CA LYS A 177 -12.83 0.31 -24.07
C LYS A 177 -11.95 1.50 -23.73
N GLU A 178 -12.53 2.70 -23.65
CA GLU A 178 -11.78 3.93 -23.39
C GLU A 178 -11.14 3.97 -21.98
N LYS A 179 -11.85 3.44 -20.96
CA LYS A 179 -11.32 3.32 -19.59
C LYS A 179 -10.10 2.41 -19.55
N PHE A 180 -10.20 1.20 -20.10
CA PHE A 180 -9.09 0.24 -20.10
C PHE A 180 -7.95 0.68 -21.00
N GLU A 181 -8.24 1.35 -22.11
CA GLU A 181 -7.22 1.97 -22.96
C GLU A 181 -6.41 3.02 -22.18
N THR A 182 -7.09 3.90 -21.44
CA THR A 182 -6.45 4.93 -20.60
C THR A 182 -5.58 4.30 -19.52
N ILE A 183 -6.07 3.26 -18.84
CA ILE A 183 -5.31 2.51 -17.84
C ILE A 183 -4.04 1.93 -18.46
N TYR A 184 -4.16 1.24 -19.59
CA TYR A 184 -3.02 0.60 -20.23
C TYR A 184 -1.99 1.62 -20.76
N TYR A 185 -2.45 2.69 -21.41
CA TYR A 185 -1.58 3.74 -21.95
C TYR A 185 -0.74 4.41 -20.87
N HIS A 186 -1.39 4.91 -19.80
CA HIS A 186 -0.68 5.56 -18.71
C HIS A 186 0.17 4.58 -17.91
N ALA A 187 -0.19 3.30 -17.90
CA ALA A 187 0.62 2.29 -17.25
C ALA A 187 1.96 2.06 -17.93
N LEU A 188 1.94 1.90 -19.25
CA LEU A 188 3.15 1.81 -20.06
C LEU A 188 3.98 3.08 -19.98
N LYS A 189 3.34 4.26 -20.05
CA LYS A 189 4.03 5.54 -19.95
C LYS A 189 4.76 5.69 -18.61
N THR A 190 4.08 5.45 -17.50
CA THR A 190 4.68 5.55 -16.16
C THR A 190 5.79 4.52 -15.97
N SER A 191 5.56 3.31 -16.46
CA SER A 191 6.56 2.25 -16.45
C SER A 191 7.83 2.65 -17.22
N CYS A 192 7.66 3.33 -18.35
CA CYS A 192 8.77 3.88 -19.10
C CYS A 192 9.50 4.96 -18.29
N ASP A 193 8.78 5.92 -17.71
CA ASP A 193 9.39 6.96 -16.87
C ASP A 193 10.21 6.37 -15.70
N LEU A 194 9.76 5.25 -15.12
CA LEU A 194 10.49 4.50 -14.07
C LEU A 194 11.73 3.81 -14.64
N ALA A 195 11.59 3.12 -15.77
CA ALA A 195 12.70 2.47 -16.46
C ALA A 195 13.83 3.42 -16.87
N THR A 196 13.50 4.67 -17.21
CA THR A 196 14.49 5.70 -17.52
C THR A 196 15.33 6.05 -16.28
N LYS A 197 14.76 5.93 -15.08
CA LYS A 197 15.42 6.28 -13.81
C LYS A 197 16.15 5.09 -13.17
N GLU A 198 15.51 3.93 -13.15
CA GLU A 198 15.95 2.74 -12.41
C GLU A 198 16.55 1.67 -13.35
N GLY A 199 16.35 1.80 -14.66
CA GLY A 199 16.72 0.81 -15.66
C GLY A 199 15.58 -0.19 -15.95
N PRO A 200 15.72 -0.99 -17.03
CA PRO A 200 14.79 -2.07 -17.33
C PRO A 200 14.82 -3.22 -16.34
N TYR A 201 13.72 -3.97 -16.32
CA TYR A 201 13.73 -5.32 -15.78
C TYR A 201 14.60 -6.25 -16.64
N GLU A 202 15.22 -7.24 -15.99
CA GLU A 202 16.25 -8.09 -16.60
C GLU A 202 15.81 -8.83 -17.87
N THR A 203 14.52 -9.16 -17.98
CA THR A 203 13.98 -9.95 -19.10
C THR A 203 13.35 -9.11 -20.22
N TYR A 204 13.47 -7.78 -20.17
CA TYR A 204 12.88 -6.86 -21.13
C TYR A 204 13.29 -7.14 -22.57
N THR A 205 14.57 -7.40 -22.82
CA THR A 205 15.13 -7.60 -24.16
C THR A 205 14.43 -8.72 -24.94
N SER A 206 13.98 -9.77 -24.25
CA SER A 206 13.27 -10.90 -24.86
C SER A 206 11.76 -10.69 -25.05
N SER A 207 11.21 -9.63 -24.47
CA SER A 207 9.77 -9.39 -24.43
C SER A 207 9.19 -9.00 -25.82
N PRO A 208 7.88 -9.17 -26.05
CA PRO A 208 7.24 -8.62 -27.25
C PRO A 208 7.26 -7.08 -27.28
N VAL A 209 7.25 -6.44 -26.11
CA VAL A 209 7.25 -4.98 -25.96
C VAL A 209 8.57 -4.37 -26.46
N SER A 210 9.70 -5.04 -26.25
CA SER A 210 10.99 -4.61 -26.81
C SER A 210 11.03 -4.67 -28.35
N LYS A 211 10.13 -5.45 -28.96
CA LYS A 211 9.91 -5.53 -30.41
C LYS A 211 8.82 -4.57 -30.89
N GLY A 212 8.28 -3.74 -30.00
CA GLY A 212 7.17 -2.81 -30.24
C GLY A 212 5.81 -3.44 -30.41
N VAL A 213 5.66 -4.72 -30.07
CA VAL A 213 4.37 -5.40 -30.12
C VAL A 213 3.70 -5.17 -28.77
N LEU A 214 2.72 -4.27 -28.75
CA LEU A 214 1.92 -3.97 -27.56
C LEU A 214 0.70 -4.89 -27.48
N GLN A 215 0.01 -4.88 -26.35
CA GLN A 215 -1.17 -5.73 -26.15
C GLN A 215 -2.24 -5.52 -27.24
N PRO A 216 -2.64 -4.29 -27.64
CA PRO A 216 -3.64 -4.11 -28.70
C PRO A 216 -3.24 -4.77 -30.04
N ASP A 217 -1.94 -4.78 -30.36
CA ASP A 217 -1.42 -5.38 -31.60
C ASP A 217 -1.57 -6.90 -31.61
N MET A 218 -1.36 -7.55 -30.45
CA MET A 218 -1.54 -9.00 -30.31
C MET A 218 -2.99 -9.44 -30.52
N TRP A 219 -3.94 -8.54 -30.27
CA TRP A 219 -5.37 -8.76 -30.47
C TRP A 219 -5.87 -8.25 -31.83
N GLY A 220 -4.99 -7.66 -32.66
CA GLY A 220 -5.37 -7.07 -33.95
C GLY A 220 -6.31 -5.87 -33.80
N VAL A 221 -6.32 -5.21 -32.65
CA VAL A 221 -7.21 -4.08 -32.34
C VAL A 221 -6.43 -2.77 -32.48
N THR A 222 -6.97 -1.84 -33.27
CA THR A 222 -6.44 -0.48 -33.31
C THR A 222 -6.99 0.31 -32.13
N PRO A 223 -6.13 0.88 -31.27
CA PRO A 223 -6.58 1.68 -30.13
C PRO A 223 -7.22 3.01 -30.60
N SER A 224 -7.92 3.70 -29.71
CA SER A 224 -8.55 4.97 -30.05
C SER A 224 -7.54 6.10 -30.23
N LYS A 225 -8.02 7.23 -30.76
CA LYS A 225 -7.21 8.46 -30.95
C LYS A 225 -7.11 9.31 -29.68
N ARG A 226 -7.60 8.84 -28.52
CA ARG A 226 -7.63 9.62 -27.28
C ARG A 226 -6.22 9.91 -26.76
N TRP A 227 -5.33 8.93 -26.87
CA TRP A 227 -3.96 9.01 -26.39
C TRP A 227 -2.97 8.81 -27.54
N ASP A 228 -1.79 9.43 -27.42
CA ASP A 228 -0.77 9.38 -28.48
C ASP A 228 0.06 8.09 -28.38
N TRP A 229 -0.48 7.03 -28.97
CA TRP A 229 0.20 5.73 -29.08
C TRP A 229 1.48 5.79 -29.91
N GLY A 230 1.62 6.74 -30.83
CA GLY A 230 2.81 6.91 -31.65
C GLY A 230 3.98 7.37 -30.78
N ALA A 231 3.78 8.47 -30.06
CA ALA A 231 4.77 9.00 -29.12
C ALA A 231 5.13 7.98 -28.02
N LEU A 232 4.15 7.21 -27.52
CA LEU A 232 4.42 6.17 -26.53
C LEU A 232 5.31 5.05 -27.09
N ARG A 233 5.07 4.60 -28.32
CA ARG A 233 5.92 3.58 -28.96
C ARG A 233 7.33 4.13 -29.16
N GLU A 234 7.46 5.36 -29.65
CA GLU A 234 8.76 6.02 -29.80
C GLU A 234 9.51 6.11 -28.47
N MET A 235 8.83 6.45 -27.36
CA MET A 235 9.45 6.43 -26.03
C MET A 235 9.97 5.03 -25.67
N ILE A 236 9.13 3.99 -25.80
CA ILE A 236 9.49 2.59 -25.49
C ILE A 236 10.67 2.09 -26.34
N PHE A 237 10.79 2.53 -27.58
CA PHE A 237 11.86 2.12 -28.49
C PHE A 237 13.14 2.96 -28.37
N GLY A 238 13.00 4.27 -28.17
CA GLY A 238 14.09 5.24 -28.31
C GLY A 238 14.99 5.34 -27.08
N GLU A 239 14.40 5.45 -25.89
CA GLU A 239 15.16 5.82 -24.68
C GLU A 239 14.77 4.99 -23.44
N CYS A 240 13.80 4.08 -23.58
CA CYS A 240 13.05 3.62 -22.44
C CYS A 240 12.91 2.10 -22.36
N PHE A 241 13.71 1.47 -21.52
CA PHE A 241 13.67 0.03 -21.36
C PHE A 241 12.62 -0.35 -20.30
N GLY A 242 11.31 -0.38 -20.66
CA GLY A 242 10.15 -0.49 -19.75
C GLY A 242 10.04 -1.75 -18.86
N MET A 243 8.97 -1.86 -18.05
CA MET A 243 8.57 -2.92 -17.10
C MET A 243 7.64 -3.98 -17.73
N SER A 244 7.58 -5.21 -17.20
CA SER A 244 6.69 -6.25 -17.75
C SER A 244 5.28 -6.16 -17.15
N ILE A 245 4.33 -5.60 -17.91
CA ILE A 245 2.91 -5.73 -17.57
C ILE A 245 2.42 -7.09 -18.11
N TYR A 246 2.46 -8.13 -17.28
CA TYR A 246 1.85 -9.41 -17.63
C TYR A 246 0.33 -9.42 -17.37
N HIS A 247 -0.40 -9.81 -18.41
CA HIS A 247 -1.65 -10.58 -18.40
C HIS A 247 -2.75 -10.10 -17.44
N ILE A 248 -3.58 -9.16 -17.92
CA ILE A 248 -4.98 -9.10 -17.47
C ILE A 248 -5.60 -10.46 -17.84
N LYS A 249 -5.85 -11.29 -16.81
CA LYS A 249 -6.46 -12.64 -16.92
C LYS A 249 -7.51 -12.70 -18.02
N HIS A 250 -7.25 -13.54 -19.03
CA HIS A 250 -8.19 -14.37 -19.82
C HIS A 250 -9.66 -13.94 -19.96
N HIS A 251 -9.99 -12.66 -20.03
CA HIS A 251 -11.24 -12.21 -20.59
C HIS A 251 -10.96 -11.90 -22.06
N LYS A 252 -11.42 -12.82 -22.93
CA LYS A 252 -11.55 -12.64 -24.38
C LYS A 252 -11.74 -11.15 -24.69
N TRP A 253 -10.82 -10.53 -25.42
CA TRP A 253 -11.11 -9.32 -26.19
C TRP A 253 -11.82 -9.77 -27.48
N ASN A 254 -12.97 -10.43 -27.34
CA ASN A 254 -13.86 -10.73 -28.46
C ASN A 254 -15.08 -9.82 -28.35
N HIS A 255 -15.69 -9.51 -29.50
CA HIS A 255 -17.03 -8.94 -29.59
C HIS A 255 -18.10 -9.68 -28.77
N GLU A 256 -17.83 -10.91 -28.32
CA GLU A 256 -18.75 -11.78 -27.57
C GLU A 256 -18.61 -11.73 -26.04
N SER A 257 -17.54 -11.16 -25.48
CA SER A 257 -17.42 -10.97 -24.01
C SER A 257 -18.10 -9.68 -23.53
N MET A 258 -18.89 -9.08 -24.42
CA MET A 258 -19.75 -7.91 -24.22
C MET A 258 -21.21 -8.31 -24.02
N VAL A 259 -21.43 -9.44 -23.33
CA VAL A 259 -22.71 -9.90 -22.79
C VAL A 259 -22.50 -10.22 -21.32
#